data_AF-A0A5C7FJG5-F1
#
_entry.id   AF-A0A5C7FJG5-F1
#
_cell.length_a   1.000
_cell.length_b   1.000
_cell.length_c   1.000
_cell.angle_alpha   90.00
_cell.angle_beta   90.00
_cell.angle_gamma   90.00
#
_symmetry.space_group_name_H-M   'P 1'
#
loop_
_entity.id
_entity.type
_entity.pdbx_description
1 polymer ?
#
loop_
_entity_poly.entity_id
_entity_poly.type
_entity_poly.pdbx_seq_one_letter_code
_entity_poly.pdbx_strand_id
1 'polypeptide(L)' 'MKFDELNSTNSTIVNVEGVEYRTIQKPKVSSSGDTYKADALDQEDNKYEIEWAVVNPEAVDESEVCEWNEPIAVNKL' A
#
# COMPACT_ATOMS: atom_id res chain seq x y z
N MET A 1 -13.74 0.12 8.46
CA MET A 1 -12.34 0.41 8.81
C MET A 1 -12.16 1.88 8.64
N LYS A 2 -11.67 2.54 9.68
CA LYS A 2 -11.25 3.93 9.67
C LYS A 2 -9.73 4.03 9.71
N PHE A 3 -9.17 5.13 9.25
CA PHE A 3 -7.74 5.38 9.27
C PHE A 3 -7.12 5.23 10.67
N ASP A 4 -7.81 5.70 11.70
CA ASP A 4 -7.38 5.64 13.10
C ASP A 4 -7.24 4.19 13.63
N GLU A 5 -7.95 3.23 13.05
CA GLU A 5 -7.88 1.81 13.42
C GLU A 5 -6.68 1.09 12.78
N LEU A 6 -6.08 1.69 11.75
CA LEU A 6 -4.98 1.15 10.97
C LEU A 6 -3.65 1.57 11.58
N ASN A 7 -2.70 0.65 11.72
CA ASN A 7 -1.37 0.89 12.28
C ASN A 7 -0.36 -0.09 11.68
N SER A 8 0.93 0.10 11.97
CA SER A 8 2.01 -0.73 11.43
C SER A 8 1.89 -2.24 11.70
N THR A 9 1.01 -2.67 12.61
CA THR A 9 0.77 -4.08 12.94
C THR A 9 -0.31 -4.71 12.06
N ASN A 10 -1.28 -3.93 11.58
CA ASN A 10 -2.43 -4.44 10.81
C ASN A 10 -2.55 -3.83 9.40
N SER A 11 -1.66 -2.90 9.05
CA SER A 11 -1.66 -2.15 7.80
C SER A 11 -0.25 -1.80 7.35
N THR A 12 -0.12 -1.63 6.04
CA THR A 12 1.05 -1.03 5.41
C THR A 12 0.88 0.48 5.44
N ILE A 13 1.84 1.20 6.02
CA ILE A 13 1.87 2.65 6.05
C ILE A 13 2.71 3.12 4.87
N VAL A 14 2.16 4.03 4.09
CA VAL A 14 2.77 4.59 2.88
C VAL A 14 2.74 6.09 3.00
N ASN A 15 3.87 6.76 2.76
CA ASN A 15 3.93 8.21 2.82
C ASN A 15 4.25 8.75 1.44
N VAL A 16 3.30 9.45 0.83
CA VAL A 16 3.43 10.02 -0.52
C VAL A 16 3.19 11.52 -0.43
N GLU A 17 4.16 12.32 -0.87
CA GLU A 17 4.09 13.80 -0.85
C GLU A 17 3.73 14.39 0.52
N GLY A 18 4.10 13.70 1.61
CA GLY A 18 3.79 14.11 2.99
C GLY A 18 2.38 13.76 3.47
N VAL A 19 1.60 13.04 2.65
CA VAL A 19 0.32 12.44 3.05
C VAL A 19 0.56 10.98 3.44
N GLU A 20 0.11 10.62 4.63
CA GLU A 20 0.17 9.25 5.12
C GLU A 20 -1.08 8.50 4.68
N TYR A 21 -0.86 7.38 3.99
CA TYR A 21 -1.89 6.44 3.58
C TYR A 21 -1.68 5.12 4.31
N ARG A 22 -2.76 4.52 4.78
CA ARG A 22 -2.73 3.25 5.50
C ARG A 22 -3.62 2.23 4.78
N THR A 23 -3.05 1.09 4.42
CA THR A 23 -3.81 0.06 3.69
C THR A 23 -4.86 -0.58 4.59
N ILE A 24 -6.09 -0.73 4.09
CA ILE A 24 -7.19 -1.46 4.77
C ILE A 24 -7.20 -2.95 4.41
N GLN A 25 -6.42 -3.34 3.42
CA GLN A 25 -6.27 -4.72 2.98
C GLN A 25 -4.83 -5.04 2.66
N LYS A 26 -4.47 -6.33 2.72
CA LYS A 26 -3.16 -6.79 2.24
C LYS A 26 -3.01 -6.50 0.75
N PRO A 27 -1.84 -6.02 0.30
CA PRO A 27 -1.56 -5.86 -1.11
C PRO A 27 -1.70 -7.19 -1.85
N LYS A 28 -2.39 -7.15 -2.98
CA LYS A 28 -2.60 -8.31 -3.85
C LYS A 28 -1.91 -8.06 -5.16
N VAL A 29 -1.28 -9.10 -5.70
CA VAL A 29 -0.73 -9.04 -7.05
C VAL A 29 -1.88 -8.86 -8.05
N SER A 30 -1.69 -7.96 -9.00
CA SER A 30 -2.62 -7.74 -10.10
C SER A 30 -2.66 -8.96 -11.03
N SER A 31 -3.71 -9.09 -11.84
CA SER A 31 -3.88 -10.24 -12.74
C SER A 31 -2.74 -10.41 -13.76
N SER A 32 -1.99 -9.34 -14.06
CA SER A 32 -0.83 -9.39 -14.94
C SER A 32 0.44 -9.94 -14.26
N GLY A 33 0.50 -9.91 -12.92
CA GLY A 33 1.68 -10.36 -12.16
C GLY A 33 2.74 -9.29 -11.91
N ASP A 34 2.62 -8.10 -12.52
CA ASP A 34 3.67 -7.08 -12.52
C ASP A 34 3.51 -5.98 -11.46
N THR A 35 2.34 -5.89 -10.82
CA THR A 35 2.04 -4.84 -9.82
C THR A 35 1.31 -5.40 -8.61
N TYR A 36 1.56 -4.81 -7.43
CA TYR A 36 0.74 -5.00 -6.25
C TYR A 36 -0.27 -3.87 -6.13
N LYS A 37 -1.50 -4.18 -5.71
CA LYS A 37 -2.55 -3.19 -5.45
C LYS A 37 -3.16 -3.40 -4.07
N ALA A 38 -3.45 -2.30 -3.38
CA ALA A 38 -4.18 -2.33 -2.12
C ALA A 38 -5.07 -1.10 -1.98
N ASP A 39 -6.18 -1.27 -1.26
CA ASP A 39 -7.01 -0.13 -0.87
C ASP A 39 -6.40 0.48 0.39
N ALA A 40 -6.38 1.79 0.47
CA ALA A 40 -5.88 2.57 1.58
C ALA A 40 -6.82 3.72 1.95
N LEU A 41 -6.63 4.21 3.16
CA LEU A 41 -7.27 5.42 3.67
C LEU A 41 -6.21 6.48 3.95
N ASP A 42 -6.58 7.76 3.81
CA ASP A 42 -5.81 8.88 4.35
C ASP A 42 -6.35 9.34 5.72
N GLN A 43 -5.72 10.34 6.33
CA GLN A 43 -6.09 10.92 7.62
C GLN A 43 -7.52 11.46 7.68
N GLU A 44 -8.10 11.86 6.55
CA GLU A 44 -9.49 12.31 6.41
C GLU A 44 -10.48 11.18 6.09
N ASP A 45 -10.07 9.92 6.18
CA ASP A 45 -10.86 8.72 5.83
C ASP A 45 -11.27 8.69 4.33
N ASN A 46 -10.60 9.41 3.43
CA ASN A 46 -10.83 9.22 2.00
C ASN A 46 -10.17 7.92 1.52
N LYS A 47 -10.81 7.26 0.56
CA LYS A 47 -10.32 6.00 -0.02
C LYS A 47 -9.40 6.23 -1.21
N TYR A 48 -8.35 5.44 -1.25
CA TYR A 48 -7.38 5.42 -2.33
C TYR A 48 -7.04 3.98 -2.70
N GLU A 49 -6.67 3.76 -3.95
CA GLU A 49 -5.98 2.56 -4.42
C GLU A 49 -4.50 2.92 -4.59
N ILE A 50 -3.64 2.17 -3.90
CA ILE A 50 -2.19 2.30 -4.02
C ILE A 50 -1.67 1.16 -4.87
N GLU A 51 -0.82 1.49 -5.84
CA GLU A 51 -0.14 0.53 -6.71
C GLU A 51 1.36 0.57 -6.48
N TRP A 52 1.99 -0.60 -6.41
CA TRP A 52 3.44 -0.77 -6.34
C TRP A 52 3.92 -1.64 -7.49
N ALA A 53 5.13 -1.38 -7.99
CA ALA A 53 5.78 -2.25 -8.96
C ALA A 53 6.23 -3.55 -8.26
N VAL A 54 6.03 -4.70 -8.91
CA VAL A 54 6.60 -5.97 -8.45
C VAL A 54 8.06 -6.00 -8.89
N VAL A 55 8.97 -5.64 -7.98
CA VAL A 55 10.40 -5.55 -8.30
C VAL A 55 11.12 -6.90 -8.16
N ASN A 56 10.51 -7.86 -7.46
CA ASN A 56 10.98 -9.25 -7.40
C ASN A 56 9.82 -10.23 -7.08
N PRO A 57 9.37 -11.06 -8.04
CA PRO A 57 8.36 -12.10 -7.78
C PRO A 57 8.89 -13.27 -6.92
N GLU A 58 10.20 -13.36 -6.69
CA GLU A 58 10.87 -14.43 -5.93
C GLU A 58 11.39 -13.98 -4.55
N ALA A 59 11.17 -12.72 -4.14
CA ALA A 59 11.57 -12.25 -2.81
C ALA A 59 10.65 -12.85 -1.74
N VAL A 60 11.11 -13.93 -1.11
CA VAL A 60 10.41 -14.71 -0.08
C VAL A 60 10.38 -14.01 1.29
N ASP A 61 11.10 -12.89 1.48
CA ASP A 61 11.17 -12.19 2.75
C ASP A 61 10.64 -10.75 2.65
N GLU A 62 9.37 -10.57 3.04
CA GLU A 62 8.67 -9.28 3.13
C GLU A 62 9.31 -8.30 4.16
N SER A 63 10.35 -8.74 4.90
CA SER A 63 11.01 -7.94 5.95
C SER A 63 12.02 -6.91 5.42
N GLU A 64 12.54 -7.07 4.20
CA GLU A 64 13.58 -6.18 3.63
C GLU A 64 13.03 -5.11 2.68
N VAL A 65 11.72 -5.12 2.43
CA VAL A 65 11.10 -4.28 1.39
C VAL A 65 10.88 -2.86 1.94
N CYS A 66 11.96 -2.08 2.00
CA CYS A 66 11.91 -0.61 2.09
C CYS A 66 11.02 0.02 0.97
N GLU A 67 10.72 -0.75 -0.08
CA GLU A 67 10.07 -0.31 -1.33
C GLU A 67 8.55 -0.09 -1.21
N TRP A 68 7.89 -0.53 -0.13
CA TRP A 68 6.47 -0.20 0.07
C TRP A 68 6.22 1.28 0.36
N ASN A 69 7.26 2.05 0.71
CA ASN A 69 7.17 3.50 0.89
C ASN A 69 7.03 4.25 -0.44
N GLU A 70 7.41 3.65 -1.56
CA GLU A 70 7.43 4.30 -2.89
C GLU A 70 6.44 3.61 -3.83
N PRO A 71 5.14 3.93 -3.73
CA PRO A 71 4.17 3.44 -4.70
C PRO A 71 4.39 4.09 -6.07
N ILE A 72 4.04 3.35 -7.13
CA ILE A 72 4.07 3.86 -8.51
C ILE A 72 2.83 4.71 -8.83
N ALA A 73 1.73 4.51 -8.11
CA ALA A 73 0.51 5.31 -8.24
C ALA A 73 -0.32 5.31 -6.96
N VAL A 74 -0.98 6.44 -6.70
CA VAL A 74 -2.02 6.58 -5.68
C VAL A 74 -3.23 7.23 -6.35
N ASN A 75 -4.33 6.47 -6.47
CA ASN A 75 -5.54 6.90 -7.15
C ASN A 75 -6.69 7.04 -6.15
N LYS A 76 -7.38 8.17 -6.14
CA LYS A 76 -8.57 8.36 -5.30
C LYS A 76 -9.75 7.54 -5.86
N LEU A 77 -10.45 6.83 -4.97
CA LEU A 77 -11.65 6.03 -5.29
C LEU A 77 -12.96 6.79 -5.03
#